data_AF-A0A836UA54-F1
#
_entry.id   AF-A0A836UA54-F1
#
_cell.length_a   1.000
_cell.length_b   1.000
_cell.length_c   1.000
_cell.angle_alpha   90.00
_cell.angle_beta   90.00
_cell.angle_gamma   90.00
#
_symmetry.space_group_name_H-M   'P 1'
#
loop_
_entity.id
_entity.type
_entity.pdbx_description
1 polymer ?
#
loop_
_entity_poly.entity_id
_entity_poly.type
_entity_poly.pdbx_seq_one_letter_code
_entity_poly.pdbx_strand_id
1 'polypeptide(L)' 'MQRTDQRIELLSDLCETMKYGSLCAMGGMTPAPIESIIEHFPEELDRYRREPTE' A
#
# COMPACT_ATOMS: atom_id res chain seq x y z
N MET A 1 13.54 -9.86 0.03
CA MET A 1 12.92 -8.96 1.02
C MET A 1 13.08 -7.50 0.62
N GLN A 2 14.30 -7.02 0.34
CA GLN A 2 14.59 -5.61 0.01
C GLN A 2 13.68 -4.90 -1.02
N ARG A 3 13.26 -5.57 -2.12
CA ARG A 3 12.35 -4.97 -3.13
C ARG A 3 10.91 -4.84 -2.64
N THR A 4 10.46 -5.75 -1.78
CA THR A 4 9.11 -5.71 -1.19
C THR A 4 9.04 -4.56 -0.19
N ASP A 5 10.07 -4.37 0.62
CA ASP A 5 10.18 -3.28 1.59
C ASP A 5 10.12 -1.90 0.91
N GLN A 6 10.85 -1.70 -0.19
CA GLN A 6 10.80 -0.46 -0.99
C GLN A 6 9.43 -0.17 -1.59
N ARG A 7 8.69 -1.22 -1.99
CA ARG A 7 7.32 -1.07 -2.51
C ARG A 7 6.32 -0.75 -1.42
N ILE A 8 6.51 -1.32 -0.23
CA ILE A 8 5.70 -0.99 0.95
C ILE A 8 5.92 0.48 1.32
N GLU A 9 7.16 0.95 1.32
CA GLU A 9 7.49 2.37 1.55
C GLU A 9 6.78 3.30 0.54
N LEU A 10 6.90 3.00 -0.76
CA LEU A 10 6.19 3.77 -1.81
C LEU A 10 4.67 3.72 -1.65
N LEU A 11 4.12 2.56 -1.26
CA LEU A 11 2.69 2.40 -1.04
C LEU A 11 2.20 3.22 0.17
N SER A 12 3.01 3.31 1.22
CA SER A 12 2.74 4.17 2.37
C SER A 12 2.69 5.65 1.98
N ASP A 13 3.66 6.14 1.20
CA ASP A 13 3.66 7.52 0.70
C ASP A 13 2.42 7.83 -0.16
N LEU A 14 2.00 6.87 -0.98
CA LEU A 14 0.78 6.99 -1.77
C LEU A 14 -0.46 7.03 -0.86
N CYS A 15 -0.52 6.20 0.18
CA CYS A 15 -1.61 6.18 1.15
C CYS A 15 -1.74 7.51 1.89
N GLU A 16 -0.63 8.11 2.32
CA GLU A 16 -0.63 9.45 2.93
C GLU A 16 -1.15 10.51 1.96
N THR A 17 -0.68 10.47 0.71
CA THR A 17 -1.13 11.39 -0.35
C THR A 17 -2.64 11.26 -0.58
N MET A 18 -3.19 10.05 -0.60
CA MET A 18 -4.64 9.84 -0.75
C MET A 18 -5.42 10.29 0.50
N LYS A 19 -4.91 10.01 1.71
CA LYS A 19 -5.57 10.35 2.98
C LYS A 19 -5.76 11.86 3.13
N TYR A 20 -4.74 12.65 2.77
CA TYR A 20 -4.74 14.11 2.96
C TYR A 20 -5.00 14.91 1.67
N GLY A 21 -4.78 14.32 0.50
CA GLY A 21 -4.95 14.99 -0.80
C GLY A 21 -6.29 14.72 -1.49
N SER A 22 -7.07 13.72 -1.05
CA SER A 22 -8.38 13.44 -1.65
C SER A 22 -9.44 14.46 -1.23
N LEU A 23 -10.20 14.96 -2.21
CA LEU A 23 -11.29 15.92 -1.99
C LEU A 23 -12.64 15.27 -1.64
N CYS A 24 -12.76 13.95 -1.77
CA CYS A 24 -13.95 13.21 -1.40
C CYS A 24 -13.67 12.27 -0.23
N ALA A 25 -14.70 12.05 0.61
CA ALA A 25 -14.58 11.19 1.79
C ALA A 25 -14.17 9.75 1.42
N MET A 26 -14.67 9.23 0.30
CA MET A 26 -14.30 7.89 -0.18
C MET A 26 -12.80 7.81 -0.47
N GLY A 27 -12.23 8.81 -1.16
CA GLY A 27 -10.81 8.82 -1.53
C GLY A 27 -9.89 8.84 -0.30
N GLY A 28 -10.26 9.61 0.73
CA GLY A 28 -9.52 9.65 2.00
C GLY A 28 -9.62 8.35 2.83
N MET A 29 -10.65 7.53 2.59
CA MET A 29 -10.83 6.23 3.27
C MET A 29 -10.22 5.04 2.52
N THR A 30 -9.94 5.17 1.22
CA THR A 30 -9.27 4.13 0.41
C THR A 30 -7.96 3.60 1.02
N PRO A 31 -7.11 4.41 1.70
CA PRO A 31 -5.92 3.92 2.39
C PRO A 31 -6.20 2.96 3.55
N ALA A 32 -7.33 3.07 4.24
CA ALA A 32 -7.59 2.34 5.48
C ALA A 32 -7.44 0.81 5.36
N PRO A 33 -8.04 0.12 4.36
CA PRO A 33 -7.80 -1.31 4.19
C PRO A 33 -6.36 -1.66 3.83
N ILE A 34 -5.63 -0.77 3.14
CA ILE A 34 -4.24 -1.01 2.73
C ILE A 34 -3.29 -0.91 3.93
N GLU A 35 -3.43 0.16 4.72
CA GLU A 35 -2.69 0.36 5.97
C GLU A 35 -2.93 -0.83 6.93
N SER A 36 -4.18 -1.30 7.02
CA SER A 36 -4.53 -2.47 7.82
C SER A 36 -3.81 -3.74 7.37
N ILE A 37 -3.65 -3.98 6.06
CA ILE A 37 -2.95 -5.16 5.53
C ILE A 37 -1.45 -5.08 5.85
N ILE A 38 -0.83 -3.91 5.68
CA ILE A 38 0.60 -3.72 5.97
C ILE A 38 0.89 -3.97 7.45
N GLU A 39 0.02 -3.50 8.35
CA GLU A 39 0.22 -3.62 9.79
C GLU A 39 -0.07 -5.04 10.33
N HIS A 40 -1.11 -5.70 9.81
CA HIS A 40 -1.62 -6.95 10.39
C HIS A 40 -1.28 -8.21 9.59
N PHE A 41 -0.99 -8.08 8.29
CA PHE A 41 -0.74 -9.20 7.38
C PHE A 41 0.44 -8.94 6.40
N PRO A 42 1.61 -8.47 6.87
CA PRO A 42 2.71 -8.08 6.00
C PRO A 42 3.26 -9.22 5.14
N GLU A 43 3.17 -10.47 5.59
CA GLU A 43 3.69 -11.63 4.87
C GLU A 43 2.90 -11.93 3.58
N GLU A 44 1.61 -11.58 3.54
CA GLU A 44 0.76 -11.80 2.36
C GLU A 44 1.20 -10.93 1.17
N LEU A 45 1.84 -9.78 1.43
CA LEU A 45 2.31 -8.88 0.38
C LEU A 45 3.46 -9.48 -0.45
N ASP A 46 4.32 -10.30 0.17
CA ASP A 46 5.35 -11.02 -0.58
C ASP A 46 4.76 -12.15 -1.43
N ARG A 47 3.68 -12.79 -0.96
CA ARG A 47 2.98 -13.87 -1.67
C ARG A 47 2.33 -13.40 -2.97
N TYR A 48 1.82 -12.18 -3.02
CA TYR A 48 1.18 -11.62 -4.22
C TYR A 48 2.16 -10.92 -5.17
N ARG A 49 3.48 -11.03 -4.93
CA ARG A 49 4.50 -10.48 -5.82
C ARG A 49 4.51 -11.24 -7.15
N ARG A 50 3.98 -10.61 -8.20
CA ARG A 50 4.15 -11.09 -9.58
C ARG A 50 5.51 -10.66 -10.12
N GLU A 51 6.14 -11.55 -10.88
CA GLU A 51 7.30 -11.19 -11.68
C GLU A 51 6.87 -10.25 -12.82
N PRO A 52 7.70 -9.27 -13.20
CA PRO A 52 7.39 -8.41 -14.34
C PRO A 52 7.31 -9.29 -15.60
N THR A 53 6.16 -9.27 -16.28
CA THR A 53 6.08 -9.74 -17.66
C THR A 53 6.78 -8.70 -18.54
N GLU A 54 7.78 -9.14 -19.31
CA GLU A 54 8.48 -8.32 -20.31
C GLU A 54 7.52 -7.67 -21.33
#